data_AF-A0A258WSX5-F1
#
_entry.id   AF-A0A258WSX5-F1
#
_cell.length_a   1.000
_cell.length_b   1.000
_cell.length_c   1.000
_cell.angle_alpha   90.00
_cell.angle_beta   90.00
_cell.angle_gamma   90.00
#
_symmetry.space_group_name_H-M   'P 1'
#
loop_
_entity.id
_entity.type
_entity.pdbx_description
1 polymer ?
#
loop_
_entity_poly.entity_id
_entity_poly.type
_entity_poly.pdbx_seq_one_letter_code
_entity_poly.pdbx_strand_id
1 'polypeptide(L)'
;MKQLFQHAAMTDGVTVRVAVNFLPEQSRVEAGKWFWVYHIRIENDSGQPVHLLSRHWRITDGRGMVNFVDGDGVVGEQPVLQPGQSHDYVSGCPLGTHHGSMEGHYTMQRADGSLFDVAIPFFPLAAPAPAN
;
A
#
# COMPACT_ATOMS: atom_id res chain seq x y z
N MET A 1 -16.24 -4.99 -9.74
CA MET A 1 -14.80 -4.87 -9.42
C MET A 1 -14.48 -3.91 -8.27
N LYS A 2 -15.26 -2.84 -7.98
CA LYS A 2 -15.08 -1.98 -6.78
C LYS A 2 -15.24 -2.69 -5.41
N GLN A 3 -15.80 -3.90 -5.39
CA GLN A 3 -16.06 -4.66 -4.16
C GLN A 3 -14.84 -5.40 -3.57
N LEU A 4 -13.66 -5.35 -4.19
CA LEU A 4 -12.47 -6.10 -3.73
C LEU A 4 -11.52 -5.29 -2.83
N PHE A 5 -11.55 -3.96 -2.92
CA PHE A 5 -10.63 -3.09 -2.20
C PHE A 5 -11.35 -2.37 -1.05
N GLN A 6 -10.79 -2.46 0.14
CA GLN A 6 -11.36 -1.93 1.38
C GLN A 6 -11.02 -0.45 1.57
N HIS A 7 -9.91 0.01 0.98
CA HIS A 7 -9.38 1.37 1.16
C HIS A 7 -9.01 1.98 -0.19
N ALA A 8 -9.17 3.30 -0.32
CA ALA A 8 -8.73 4.03 -1.51
C ALA A 8 -8.41 5.49 -1.18
N ALA A 9 -7.43 6.05 -1.89
CA ALA A 9 -7.16 7.49 -1.95
C ALA A 9 -6.95 7.89 -3.41
N MET A 10 -7.29 9.13 -3.75
CA MET A 10 -7.09 9.69 -5.09
C MET A 10 -6.32 11.00 -4.98
N THR A 11 -5.28 11.15 -5.79
CA THR A 11 -4.47 12.37 -5.89
C THR A 11 -4.24 12.68 -7.35
N ASP A 12 -4.62 13.89 -7.80
CA ASP A 12 -4.40 14.38 -9.18
C ASP A 12 -4.82 13.41 -10.30
N GLY A 13 -5.92 12.67 -10.09
CA GLY A 13 -6.42 11.68 -11.07
C GLY A 13 -5.72 10.32 -11.01
N VAL A 14 -4.80 10.09 -10.08
CA VAL A 14 -4.26 8.76 -9.79
C VAL A 14 -4.95 8.20 -8.55
N THR A 15 -5.58 7.02 -8.68
CA THR A 15 -6.24 6.34 -7.57
C THR A 15 -5.40 5.16 -7.08
N VAL A 16 -5.10 5.12 -5.79
CA VAL A 16 -4.48 3.98 -5.12
C VAL A 16 -5.54 3.25 -4.31
N ARG A 17 -5.77 1.97 -4.61
CA ARG A 17 -6.68 1.09 -3.87
C ARG A 17 -5.90 0.03 -3.13
N VAL A 18 -6.36 -0.31 -1.92
CA VAL A 18 -5.72 -1.31 -1.06
C VAL A 18 -6.76 -2.30 -0.56
N ALA A 19 -6.45 -3.58 -0.71
CA ALA A 19 -7.12 -4.69 -0.05
C ALA A 19 -6.09 -5.34 0.87
N VAL A 20 -6.43 -5.55 2.13
CA VAL A 20 -5.51 -6.13 3.10
C VAL A 20 -6.17 -7.31 3.81
N ASN A 21 -5.39 -8.36 4.04
CA ASN A 21 -5.83 -9.57 4.72
C ASN A 21 -4.75 -10.05 5.68
N PHE A 22 -5.17 -10.41 6.89
CA PHE A 22 -4.33 -11.14 7.83
C PHE A 22 -4.11 -12.57 7.31
N LEU A 23 -2.88 -13.09 7.39
CA LEU A 23 -2.54 -14.47 7.03
C LEU A 23 -2.15 -15.27 8.28
N PRO A 24 -3.09 -16.04 8.87
CA PRO A 24 -2.81 -16.89 10.03
C PRO A 24 -1.70 -17.91 9.76
N GLU A 25 -1.69 -18.51 8.56
CA GLU A 25 -0.75 -19.58 8.18
C GLU A 25 0.71 -19.12 8.09
N GLN A 26 0.95 -17.83 7.81
CA GLN A 26 2.29 -17.23 7.78
C GLN A 26 2.66 -16.54 9.10
N SER A 27 1.72 -16.48 10.04
CA SER A 27 1.90 -15.87 11.35
C SER A 27 2.37 -16.89 12.39
N ARG A 28 3.11 -16.43 13.40
CA ARG A 28 3.41 -17.19 14.61
C ARG A 28 2.83 -16.42 15.79
N VAL A 29 1.51 -16.49 15.93
CA VAL A 29 0.71 -15.72 16.89
C VAL A 29 1.22 -15.90 18.32
N GLU A 30 1.50 -17.14 18.73
CA GLU A 30 2.07 -17.48 20.05
C GLU A 30 3.44 -16.85 20.31
N ALA A 31 4.17 -16.52 19.24
CA ALA A 31 5.48 -15.85 19.31
C ALA A 31 5.38 -14.34 19.08
N GLY A 32 4.18 -13.77 19.04
CA GLY A 32 3.93 -12.35 18.78
C GLY A 32 4.31 -11.90 17.38
N LYS A 33 4.37 -12.81 16.40
CA LYS A 33 4.71 -12.48 15.01
C LYS A 33 3.46 -12.60 14.14
N TRP A 34 3.07 -11.50 13.53
CA TRP A 34 1.83 -11.36 12.79
C TRP A 34 2.14 -10.93 11.37
N PHE A 35 1.42 -11.47 10.38
CA PHE A 35 1.70 -11.21 8.97
C PHE A 35 0.42 -10.85 8.21
N TRP A 36 0.48 -9.75 7.47
CA TRP A 36 -0.57 -9.33 6.55
C TRP A 36 -0.05 -9.36 5.13
N VAL A 37 -0.95 -9.66 4.20
CA VAL A 37 -0.75 -9.45 2.77
C VAL A 37 -1.68 -8.35 2.31
N TYR A 38 -1.14 -7.42 1.54
CA TYR A 38 -1.90 -6.37 0.90
C TYR A 38 -1.76 -6.45 -0.62
N HIS A 39 -2.88 -6.25 -1.32
CA HIS A 39 -2.96 -6.08 -2.75
C HIS A 39 -3.25 -4.61 -3.03
N ILE A 40 -2.36 -3.98 -3.80
CA ILE A 40 -2.48 -2.60 -4.22
C ILE A 40 -2.77 -2.54 -5.71
N ARG A 41 -3.72 -1.68 -6.08
CA ARG A 41 -4.00 -1.30 -7.45
C ARG A 41 -3.81 0.20 -7.61
N ILE A 42 -3.00 0.60 -8.57
CA ILE A 42 -2.72 1.98 -8.94
C ILE A 42 -3.39 2.24 -10.28
N GLU A 43 -4.31 3.19 -10.35
CA GLU A 43 -5.11 3.50 -11.55
C GLU A 43 -4.81 4.93 -11.99
N ASN A 44 -4.45 5.12 -13.26
CA ASN A 44 -4.26 6.45 -13.84
C ASN A 44 -5.52 6.88 -14.58
N ASP A 45 -6.39 7.62 -13.89
CA ASP A 45 -7.59 8.26 -14.47
C ASP A 45 -7.29 9.70 -14.95
N SER A 46 -6.03 10.12 -14.92
CA SER A 46 -5.61 11.43 -15.42
C SER A 46 -5.52 11.46 -16.94
N GLY A 47 -5.42 12.67 -17.52
CA GLY A 47 -5.30 12.86 -18.97
C GLY A 47 -3.89 12.64 -19.54
N GLN A 48 -2.91 12.24 -18.73
CA GLN A 48 -1.51 12.12 -19.17
C GLN A 48 -0.81 10.89 -18.56
N PRO A 49 0.31 10.44 -19.16
CA PRO A 49 1.11 9.35 -18.58
C PRO A 49 1.75 9.76 -17.26
N VAL A 50 1.87 8.80 -16.33
CA VAL A 50 2.59 8.96 -15.06
C VAL A 50 3.55 7.79 -14.85
N HIS A 51 4.72 8.06 -14.28
CA HIS A 51 5.75 7.07 -14.01
C HIS A 51 5.99 6.97 -12.50
N LEU A 52 5.80 5.79 -11.91
CA LEU A 52 6.09 5.55 -10.50
C LEU A 52 7.60 5.38 -10.30
N LEU A 53 8.20 6.25 -9.50
CA LEU A 53 9.65 6.24 -9.25
C LEU A 53 10.01 5.55 -7.93
N SER A 54 9.32 5.90 -6.85
CA SER A 54 9.64 5.41 -5.51
C SER A 54 8.39 5.34 -4.63
N ARG A 55 8.54 4.70 -3.49
CA ARG A 55 7.52 4.58 -2.44
C ARG A 55 8.09 5.03 -1.10
N HIS A 56 7.25 5.66 -0.32
CA HIS A 56 7.48 5.96 1.08
C HIS A 56 6.33 5.38 1.90
N TRP A 57 6.65 4.52 2.86
CA TRP A 57 5.69 3.94 3.79
C TRP A 57 5.93 4.42 5.20
N ARG A 58 4.85 4.75 5.89
CA ARG A 58 4.78 4.91 7.34
C ARG A 58 4.01 3.73 7.92
N ILE A 59 4.68 2.91 8.72
CA ILE A 59 4.11 1.73 9.37
C ILE A 59 4.08 2.00 10.86
N THR A 60 2.89 1.95 11.47
CA THR A 60 2.72 2.12 12.92
C THR A 60 2.25 0.82 13.53
N ASP A 61 2.96 0.29 14.52
CA ASP A 61 2.57 -0.92 15.22
C ASP A 61 1.54 -0.63 16.34
N GLY A 62 1.02 -1.68 16.96
CA GLY A 62 0.00 -1.56 18.01
C GLY A 62 0.51 -0.98 19.34
N ARG A 63 1.80 -0.68 19.44
CA ARG A 63 2.41 0.02 20.59
C ARG A 63 2.70 1.49 20.26
N GLY A 64 2.34 1.95 19.05
CA GLY A 64 2.61 3.30 18.57
C GLY A 64 4.03 3.51 18.04
N MET A 65 4.82 2.45 17.89
CA MET A 65 6.14 2.55 17.27
C MET A 65 5.99 2.75 15.77
N VAL A 66 6.67 3.77 15.23
CA VAL A 66 6.62 4.15 13.83
C VAL A 66 7.90 3.73 13.13
N ASN A 67 7.77 3.02 12.01
CA ASN A 67 8.86 2.68 11.10
C ASN A 67 8.59 3.28 9.72
N PHE A 68 9.62 3.85 9.12
CA PHE A 68 9.57 4.34 7.74
C PHE A 68 10.28 3.36 6.81
N VAL A 69 9.67 3.09 5.66
CA VAL A 69 10.25 2.24 4.62
C VAL A 69 10.22 2.99 3.30
N ASP A 70 11.40 3.40 2.86
CA ASP A 70 11.64 4.03 1.57
C ASP A 70 12.22 3.01 0.57
N GLY A 71 11.94 3.20 -0.71
CA GLY A 71 12.64 2.45 -1.75
C GLY A 71 12.16 2.76 -3.15
N ASP A 72 12.98 2.36 -4.12
CA ASP A 72 12.70 2.54 -5.54
C ASP A 72 11.59 1.59 -5.99
N GLY A 73 10.69 2.12 -6.81
CA GLY A 73 9.60 1.39 -7.44
C GLY A 73 8.65 0.71 -6.46
N VAL A 74 7.97 -0.31 -6.96
CA VAL A 74 7.13 -1.26 -6.24
C VAL A 74 7.51 -2.66 -6.69
N VAL A 75 7.78 -3.57 -5.76
CA VAL A 75 8.15 -4.99 -6.04
C VAL A 75 9.27 -5.19 -7.08
N GLY A 76 10.17 -4.21 -7.23
CA GLY A 76 11.26 -4.25 -8.21
C GLY A 76 10.92 -3.62 -9.57
N GLU A 77 9.75 -3.02 -9.70
CA GLU A 77 9.24 -2.39 -10.92
C GLU A 77 9.01 -0.89 -10.75
N GLN A 78 9.20 -0.12 -11.82
CA GLN A 78 8.86 1.31 -11.92
C GLN A 78 7.87 1.49 -13.08
N PRO A 79 6.58 1.19 -12.87
CA PRO A 79 5.61 1.17 -13.96
C PRO A 79 5.32 2.58 -14.50
N VAL A 80 5.22 2.68 -15.83
CA VAL A 80 4.65 3.83 -16.53
C VAL A 80 3.19 3.51 -16.87
N LEU A 81 2.26 4.30 -16.35
CA LEU A 81 0.83 4.14 -16.55
C LEU A 81 0.32 5.18 -17.56
N GLN A 82 -0.19 4.72 -18.70
CA GLN A 82 -0.94 5.55 -19.63
C GLN A 82 -2.31 5.92 -19.06
N PRO A 83 -2.99 6.97 -19.56
CA PRO A 83 -4.38 7.25 -19.23
C PRO A 83 -5.27 6.00 -19.38
N GLY A 84 -6.04 5.69 -18.34
CA GLY A 84 -6.91 4.52 -18.24
C GLY A 84 -6.22 3.21 -17.87
N GLN A 85 -4.89 3.18 -17.73
CA GLN A 85 -4.17 1.97 -17.30
C GLN A 85 -4.11 1.82 -15.77
N SER A 86 -3.91 0.58 -15.35
CA SER A 86 -3.66 0.24 -13.96
C SER A 86 -2.46 -0.69 -13.81
N HIS A 87 -1.82 -0.64 -12.65
CA HIS A 87 -0.82 -1.61 -12.21
C HIS A 87 -1.23 -2.21 -10.87
N ASP A 88 -1.11 -3.53 -10.74
CA ASP A 88 -1.53 -4.31 -9.59
C ASP A 88 -0.31 -5.06 -9.03
N TYR A 89 -0.11 -5.01 -7.72
CA TYR A 89 0.93 -5.80 -7.06
C TYR A 89 0.51 -6.25 -5.66
N VAL A 90 1.18 -7.31 -5.18
CA VAL A 90 0.95 -7.91 -3.87
C VAL A 90 2.25 -7.88 -3.07
N SER A 91 2.17 -7.53 -1.80
CA SER A 91 3.30 -7.59 -0.88
C SER A 91 2.83 -7.86 0.55
N GLY A 92 3.76 -7.95 1.50
CA GLY A 92 3.48 -8.34 2.87
C GLY A 92 4.08 -7.41 3.90
N CYS A 93 3.43 -7.34 5.06
CA CYS A 93 3.88 -6.56 6.22
C CYS A 93 3.92 -7.46 7.47
N PRO A 94 5.11 -7.81 7.98
CA PRO A 94 5.25 -8.42 9.30
C PRO A 94 5.15 -7.37 10.41
N LEU A 95 4.41 -7.64 11.47
CA LEU A 95 4.41 -6.86 12.71
C LEU A 95 4.64 -7.72 13.96
N GLY A 96 5.18 -7.09 15.00
CA GLY A 96 5.31 -7.65 16.35
C GLY A 96 4.05 -7.52 17.22
N THR A 97 2.95 -7.04 16.64
CA THR A 97 1.68 -6.75 17.31
C THR A 97 0.51 -7.25 16.48
N HIS A 98 -0.59 -7.62 17.14
CA HIS A 98 -1.80 -8.12 16.48
C HIS A 98 -2.61 -7.05 15.74
N HIS A 99 -2.23 -5.79 15.91
CA HIS A 99 -2.76 -4.67 15.15
C HIS A 99 -1.68 -3.63 14.85
N GLY A 100 -1.98 -2.75 13.91
CA GLY A 100 -1.16 -1.62 13.46
C GLY A 100 -1.85 -0.88 12.32
N SER A 101 -1.09 -0.10 11.57
CA SER A 101 -1.58 0.60 10.38
C SER A 101 -0.46 0.92 9.41
N MET A 102 -0.83 1.12 8.15
CA MET A 102 0.06 1.59 7.11
C MET A 102 -0.58 2.75 6.36
N GLU A 103 0.26 3.70 5.95
CA GLU A 103 -0.06 4.80 5.04
C GLU A 103 1.23 5.26 4.35
N GLY A 104 1.13 6.13 3.35
CA GLY A 104 2.32 6.58 2.65
C GLY A 104 2.03 7.34 1.37
N HIS A 105 3.01 7.39 0.49
CA HIS A 105 2.85 7.93 -0.85
C HIS A 105 3.80 7.27 -1.84
N TYR A 106 3.45 7.37 -3.12
CA TYR A 106 4.37 7.14 -4.22
C TYR A 106 4.84 8.48 -4.77
N THR A 107 6.13 8.61 -5.03
CA THR A 107 6.62 9.73 -5.84
C THR A 107 6.51 9.32 -7.30
N MET A 108 5.75 10.12 -8.05
CA MET A 108 5.49 9.92 -9.47
C MET A 108 6.02 11.08 -10.30
N GLN A 109 6.35 10.80 -11.55
CA GLN A 109 6.76 11.77 -12.54
C GLN A 109 5.74 11.87 -13.66
N ARG A 110 5.40 13.10 -14.07
CA ARG A 110 4.55 13.38 -15.23
C ARG A 110 5.37 13.46 -16.52
N ALA A 111 4.69 13.49 -17.66
CA ALA A 111 5.34 13.60 -18.97
C ALA A 111 6.20 14.86 -19.15
N ASP A 112 5.89 15.95 -18.43
CA ASP A 112 6.67 17.19 -18.42
C ASP A 112 7.91 17.14 -17.50
N GLY A 113 8.13 16.00 -16.82
CA GLY A 113 9.23 15.78 -15.89
C GLY A 113 8.94 16.24 -14.45
N SER A 114 7.82 16.92 -14.20
CA SER A 114 7.45 17.36 -12.85
C SER A 114 7.16 16.18 -11.94
N LEU A 115 7.53 16.32 -10.67
CA LEU A 115 7.28 15.32 -9.63
C LEU A 115 6.04 15.68 -8.80
N PHE A 116 5.34 14.66 -8.33
CA PHE A 116 4.24 14.81 -7.38
C PHE A 116 4.08 13.52 -6.57
N ASP A 117 3.54 13.67 -5.36
CA ASP A 117 3.27 12.55 -4.47
C ASP A 117 1.82 12.11 -4.61
N VAL A 118 1.62 10.81 -4.82
CA VAL A 118 0.31 10.16 -4.84
C VAL A 118 0.09 9.46 -3.52
N ALA A 119 -0.93 9.90 -2.77
CA ALA A 119 -1.23 9.33 -1.47
C ALA A 119 -1.64 7.86 -1.56
N ILE A 120 -1.05 7.05 -0.69
CA ILE A 120 -1.53 5.72 -0.35
C ILE A 120 -2.48 5.90 0.83
N PRO A 121 -3.72 5.39 0.77
CA PRO A 121 -4.67 5.59 1.87
C PRO A 121 -4.12 4.99 3.16
N PHE A 122 -4.53 5.58 4.29
CA PHE A 122 -4.43 4.88 5.57
C PHE A 122 -5.27 3.61 5.54
N PHE A 123 -4.67 2.49 5.96
CA PHE A 123 -5.40 1.25 6.21
C PHE A 123 -4.94 0.56 7.50
N PRO A 124 -5.88 0.06 8.31
CA PRO A 124 -5.58 -0.68 9.52
C PRO A 124 -5.08 -2.09 9.17
N LEU A 125 -4.10 -2.55 9.94
CA LEU A 125 -3.70 -3.95 10.02
C LEU A 125 -4.33 -4.48 11.30
N ALA A 126 -5.38 -5.29 11.21
CA ALA A 126 -6.05 -5.84 12.38
C ALA A 126 -6.26 -7.34 12.19
N ALA A 127 -5.71 -8.14 13.09
CA ALA A 127 -6.06 -9.56 13.17
C ALA A 127 -7.43 -9.69 13.84
N PRO A 128 -8.26 -10.68 13.45
CA PRO A 128 -9.48 -10.99 14.18
C PRO A 128 -9.15 -11.28 15.65
N ALA A 129 -9.99 -10.80 16.58
CA ALA A 129 -9.88 -11.23 17.96
C ALA A 129 -10.03 -12.77 18.01
N PRO A 130 -9.22 -13.48 18.81
CA PRO A 130 -9.50 -14.90 19.05
C PRO A 130 -10.93 -15.02 19.58
N ALA A 131 -11.71 -15.93 18.98
CA ALA A 131 -12.99 -16.30 19.56
C ALA A 131 -12.70 -16.96 20.92
N ASN A 132 -13.18 -16.34 22.00
CA ASN A 132 -13.13 -16.92 23.34
C ASN A 132 -13.91 -18.23 23.42
#